data_AF-A0A938GSG8-F1
#
_entry.id   AF-A0A938GSG8-F1
#
_cell.length_a   1.000
_cell.length_b   1.000
_cell.length_c   1.000
_cell.angle_alpha   90.00
_cell.angle_beta   90.00
_cell.angle_gamma   90.00
#
_symmetry.space_group_name_H-M   'P 1'
#
loop_
_entity.id
_entity.type
_entity.pdbx_description
1 polymer ?
#
loop_
_entity_poly.entity_id
_entity_poly.type
_entity_poly.pdbx_seq_one_letter_code
_entity_poly.pdbx_strand_id
1 'polypeptide(L)'
;ALARLAADVIAQRPHLVTVMYGTNDSWIDQGQAASRLGEKAYEANLRALVRRLREARVQPVLMTAPRFAEQNPRNGLGEDPNVRLARYAGICRAVARDLQVPLVDHFSGWTGEQERGRSLQAWTTDGCHPNAEGHADLAARLVPVLAPLARGLLATP
;
A
#
# COMPACT_ATOMS: atom_id res chain seq x y z
N ALA A 1 -7.27 -9.19 -4.08
CA ALA A 1 -7.59 -8.90 -2.65
C ALA A 1 -9.02 -9.31 -2.26
N LEU A 2 -10.06 -8.87 -2.98
CA LEU A 2 -11.46 -9.06 -2.57
C LEU A 2 -11.92 -10.52 -2.41
N ALA A 3 -11.42 -11.44 -3.25
CA ALA A 3 -11.83 -12.84 -3.25
C ALA A 3 -11.60 -13.54 -1.90
N ARG A 4 -10.53 -13.16 -1.20
CA ARG A 4 -10.12 -13.78 0.06
C ARG A 4 -10.42 -12.95 1.32
N LEU A 5 -11.03 -11.78 1.15
CA LEU A 5 -11.28 -10.84 2.26
C LEU A 5 -12.14 -11.47 3.37
N ALA A 6 -13.20 -12.19 3.00
CA ALA A 6 -14.11 -12.78 3.98
C ALA A 6 -13.43 -13.90 4.77
N ALA A 7 -12.85 -14.88 4.07
CA ALA A 7 -12.25 -16.07 4.67
C ALA A 7 -10.95 -15.78 5.43
N ASP A 8 -10.06 -14.96 4.88
CA ASP A 8 -8.71 -14.80 5.44
C ASP A 8 -8.62 -13.66 6.46
N VAL A 9 -9.48 -12.65 6.34
CA VAL A 9 -9.35 -11.40 7.11
C VAL A 9 -10.54 -11.19 8.04
N ILE A 10 -11.76 -11.07 7.50
CA ILE A 10 -12.94 -10.76 8.32
C ILE A 10 -13.27 -11.92 9.29
N ALA A 11 -13.10 -13.17 8.87
CA ALA A 11 -13.32 -14.34 9.72
C ALA A 11 -12.42 -14.36 10.97
N GLN A 12 -11.27 -13.66 10.93
CA GLN A 12 -10.37 -13.51 12.10
C GLN A 12 -10.90 -12.50 13.13
N ARG A 13 -12.04 -11.84 12.85
CA ARG A 13 -12.67 -10.81 13.68
C ARG A 13 -11.70 -9.71 14.15
N PRO A 14 -10.92 -9.10 13.25
CA PRO A 14 -9.99 -8.05 13.63
C PRO A 14 -10.73 -6.77 14.02
N HIS A 15 -10.17 -6.01 14.97
CA HIS A 15 -10.65 -4.65 15.25
C HIS A 15 -10.14 -3.65 14.22
N LEU A 16 -8.92 -3.85 13.73
CA LEU A 16 -8.24 -2.99 12.77
C LEU A 16 -7.59 -3.82 11.67
N VAL A 17 -7.67 -3.35 10.42
CA VAL A 17 -6.99 -3.97 9.28
C VAL A 17 -6.25 -2.90 8.50
N THR A 18 -4.95 -3.12 8.31
CA THR A 18 -4.16 -2.37 7.35
C THR A 18 -4.25 -3.00 5.96
N VAL A 19 -4.35 -2.18 4.92
CA VAL A 19 -4.49 -2.63 3.53
C VAL A 19 -3.40 -1.98 2.68
N MET A 20 -2.39 -2.76 2.29
CA MET A 20 -1.31 -2.35 1.39
C MET A 20 -1.31 -3.23 0.14
N TYR A 21 -1.53 -2.63 -1.03
CA TYR A 21 -1.28 -3.26 -2.33
C TYR A 21 -1.11 -2.17 -3.40
N GLY A 22 -0.83 -2.56 -4.64
CA GLY A 22 -0.53 -1.63 -5.73
C GLY A 22 0.76 -1.99 -6.49
N THR A 23 1.76 -2.58 -5.83
CA THR A 23 3.04 -2.95 -6.46
C THR A 23 2.86 -3.86 -7.67
N ASN A 24 2.12 -4.96 -7.49
CA ASN A 24 1.83 -5.90 -8.57
C ASN A 24 0.81 -5.34 -9.55
N ASP A 25 -0.21 -4.65 -9.04
CA ASP A 25 -1.31 -4.08 -9.81
C ASP A 25 -0.79 -3.09 -10.87
N SER A 26 0.19 -2.25 -10.50
CA SER A 26 0.78 -1.23 -11.37
C SER A 26 1.82 -1.77 -12.34
N TRP A 27 2.27 -3.02 -12.18
CA TRP A 27 3.31 -3.61 -13.02
C TRP A 27 2.79 -3.87 -14.44
N ILE A 28 3.64 -3.64 -15.44
CA ILE A 28 3.37 -3.99 -16.83
C ILE A 28 4.28 -5.16 -17.19
N ASP A 29 3.71 -6.28 -17.62
CA ASP A 29 4.47 -7.46 -18.05
C ASP A 29 5.09 -7.25 -19.44
N GLN A 30 6.19 -7.96 -19.72
CA GLN A 30 6.84 -7.90 -21.03
C GLN A 30 5.88 -8.25 -22.16
N GLY A 31 5.88 -7.43 -23.21
CA GLY A 31 4.95 -7.58 -24.34
C GLY A 31 3.51 -7.12 -24.05
N GLN A 32 3.23 -6.55 -22.87
CA GLN A 32 1.93 -5.95 -22.55
C GLN A 32 1.97 -4.43 -22.66
N ALA A 33 0.81 -3.84 -22.98
CA ALA A 33 0.66 -2.39 -23.11
C ALA A 33 0.04 -1.71 -21.86
N ALA A 34 -0.45 -2.49 -20.90
CA ALA A 34 -1.19 -2.00 -19.74
C ALA A 34 -0.78 -2.72 -18.46
N SER A 35 -1.02 -2.06 -17.32
CA SER A 35 -0.76 -2.63 -16.00
C SER A 35 -1.64 -3.86 -15.75
N ARG A 36 -1.14 -4.81 -14.94
CA ARG A 36 -1.85 -6.06 -14.58
C ARG A 36 -3.26 -5.83 -14.04
N LEU A 37 -3.49 -4.72 -13.34
CA LEU A 37 -4.82 -4.28 -12.95
C LEU A 37 -4.97 -2.80 -13.23
N GLY A 38 -5.86 -2.40 -14.14
CA GLY A 38 -6.05 -0.99 -14.49
C GLY A 38 -6.46 -0.10 -13.31
N GLU A 39 -6.08 1.18 -13.38
CA GLU A 39 -6.28 2.21 -12.34
C GLU A 39 -7.73 2.27 -11.81
N LYS A 40 -8.75 2.25 -12.70
CA LYS A 40 -10.16 2.25 -12.30
C LYS A 40 -10.56 1.01 -11.49
N ALA A 41 -10.05 -0.15 -11.88
CA ALA A 41 -10.34 -1.40 -11.18
C ALA A 41 -9.64 -1.43 -9.81
N TYR A 42 -8.42 -0.91 -9.73
CA TYR A 42 -7.72 -0.71 -8.46
C TYR A 42 -8.48 0.22 -7.51
N GLU A 43 -8.96 1.37 -7.99
CA GLU A 43 -9.79 2.29 -7.20
C GLU A 43 -11.06 1.60 -6.69
N ALA A 44 -11.81 0.96 -7.59
CA ALA A 44 -13.04 0.25 -7.25
C ALA A 44 -12.77 -0.84 -6.18
N ASN A 45 -11.66 -1.57 -6.31
CA ASN A 45 -11.26 -2.58 -5.35
C ASN A 45 -10.92 -1.99 -3.97
N LEU A 46 -10.18 -0.87 -3.90
CA LEU A 46 -9.91 -0.17 -2.64
C LEU A 46 -11.19 0.27 -1.95
N ARG A 47 -12.11 0.91 -2.70
CA ARG A 47 -13.40 1.35 -2.16
C ARG A 47 -14.23 0.17 -1.66
N ALA A 48 -14.26 -0.93 -2.41
CA ALA A 48 -14.96 -2.15 -2.00
C ALA A 48 -14.33 -2.80 -0.76
N LEU A 49 -13.01 -2.84 -0.64
CA LEU A 49 -12.31 -3.33 0.55
C LEU A 49 -12.70 -2.52 1.80
N VAL A 50 -12.61 -1.18 1.72
CA VAL A 50 -12.99 -0.29 2.83
C VAL A 50 -14.44 -0.48 3.23
N ARG A 51 -15.36 -0.52 2.25
CA ARG A 51 -16.78 -0.74 2.50
C ARG A 51 -17.03 -2.05 3.24
N ARG A 52 -16.49 -3.16 2.75
CA ARG A 52 -16.70 -4.50 3.33
C ARG A 52 -16.09 -4.64 4.72
N LEU A 53 -14.94 -4.02 4.97
CA LEU A 53 -14.34 -3.98 6.31
C LEU A 53 -15.23 -3.21 7.29
N ARG A 54 -15.75 -2.04 6.88
CA ARG A 54 -16.69 -1.25 7.71
C ARG A 54 -18.00 -1.98 7.98
N GLU A 55 -18.59 -2.63 6.98
CA GLU A 55 -19.79 -3.48 7.15
C GLU A 55 -19.58 -4.58 8.20
N ALA A 56 -18.36 -5.11 8.29
CA ALA A 56 -17.95 -6.08 9.29
C ALA A 56 -17.50 -5.46 10.63
N ARG A 57 -17.73 -4.15 10.84
CA ARG A 57 -17.28 -3.38 12.03
C ARG A 57 -15.77 -3.41 12.27
N VAL A 58 -14.98 -3.59 11.21
CA VAL A 58 -13.52 -3.52 11.24
C VAL A 58 -13.09 -2.11 10.82
N GLN A 59 -12.12 -1.54 11.52
CA GLN A 59 -11.54 -0.25 11.15
C GLN A 59 -10.45 -0.41 10.08
N PRO A 60 -10.64 0.08 8.84
CA PRO A 60 -9.63 0.00 7.80
C PRO A 60 -8.61 1.14 7.93
N VAL A 61 -7.35 0.83 7.62
CA VAL A 61 -6.26 1.78 7.42
C VAL A 61 -5.62 1.49 6.06
N LEU A 62 -5.62 2.45 5.16
CA LEU A 62 -5.01 2.27 3.85
C LEU A 62 -3.51 2.56 3.90
N MET A 63 -2.77 1.89 3.02
CA MET A 63 -1.34 2.08 2.87
C MET A 63 -1.00 2.14 1.38
N THR A 64 -0.20 3.12 0.97
CA THR A 64 0.42 3.04 -0.36
C THR A 64 1.49 1.97 -0.34
N ALA A 65 1.68 1.23 -1.42
CA ALA A 65 2.89 0.43 -1.60
C ALA A 65 4.17 1.31 -1.55
N PRO A 66 5.30 0.80 -1.05
CA PRO A 66 6.57 1.51 -1.07
C PRO A 66 7.10 1.65 -2.50
N ARG A 67 7.97 2.65 -2.72
CA ARG A 67 8.63 2.92 -4.00
C ARG A 67 9.54 1.74 -4.41
N PHE A 68 9.63 1.42 -5.70
CA PHE A 68 10.69 0.54 -6.22
C PHE A 68 12.06 1.24 -6.10
N ALA A 69 13.10 0.47 -5.78
CA ALA A 69 14.47 0.99 -5.70
C ALA A 69 15.04 1.33 -7.08
N GLU A 70 16.18 2.01 -7.08
CA GLU A 70 16.80 2.62 -8.25
C GLU A 70 17.20 1.58 -9.33
N GLN A 71 17.60 0.37 -8.91
CA GLN A 71 18.09 -0.68 -9.81
C GLN A 71 17.02 -1.72 -10.14
N ASN A 72 15.76 -1.51 -9.73
CA ASN A 72 14.69 -2.42 -10.10
C ASN A 72 14.57 -2.48 -11.64
N PRO A 73 14.29 -3.66 -12.23
CA PRO A 73 14.07 -3.78 -13.66
C PRO A 73 13.00 -2.80 -14.18
N ARG A 74 13.20 -2.33 -15.42
CA ARG A 74 12.17 -1.59 -16.14
C ARG A 74 10.96 -2.51 -16.40
N ASN A 75 9.77 -1.92 -16.47
CA ASN A 75 8.55 -2.67 -16.76
C ASN A 75 8.50 -3.12 -18.24
N GLY A 76 7.41 -3.76 -18.66
CA GLY A 76 7.19 -4.24 -20.03
C GLY A 76 7.21 -3.17 -21.12
N LEU A 77 7.16 -1.89 -20.76
CA LEU A 77 7.29 -0.75 -21.67
C LEU A 77 8.67 -0.08 -21.61
N GLY A 78 9.61 -0.61 -20.82
CA GLY A 78 10.91 0.02 -20.59
C GLY A 78 10.86 1.23 -19.64
N GLU A 79 9.75 1.46 -18.94
CA GLU A 79 9.58 2.58 -18.03
C GLU A 79 10.19 2.30 -16.65
N ASP A 80 10.52 3.37 -15.91
CA ASP A 80 10.63 3.28 -14.46
C ASP A 80 9.31 2.75 -13.88
N PRO A 81 9.30 1.63 -13.13
CA PRO A 81 8.08 1.09 -12.56
C PRO A 81 7.38 2.08 -11.60
N ASN A 82 8.13 3.03 -11.03
CA ASN A 82 7.56 4.09 -10.19
C ASN A 82 6.66 5.08 -10.95
N VAL A 83 6.80 5.21 -12.28
CA VAL A 83 5.88 6.05 -13.10
C VAL A 83 4.45 5.55 -12.97
N ARG A 84 4.26 4.23 -13.01
CA ARG A 84 2.95 3.60 -12.82
C ARG A 84 2.57 3.58 -11.35
N LEU A 85 3.47 3.12 -10.48
CA LEU A 85 3.17 2.99 -9.05
C LEU A 85 2.75 4.32 -8.40
N ALA A 86 3.34 5.45 -8.81
CA ALA A 86 2.96 6.78 -8.32
C ALA A 86 1.47 7.10 -8.56
N ARG A 87 0.90 6.64 -9.69
CA ARG A 87 -0.54 6.83 -9.99
C ARG A 87 -1.41 6.03 -9.03
N TYR A 88 -1.02 4.79 -8.74
CA TYR A 88 -1.73 3.91 -7.80
C TYR A 88 -1.63 4.42 -6.37
N ALA A 89 -0.47 4.96 -5.97
CA ALA A 89 -0.31 5.66 -4.71
C ALA A 89 -1.23 6.90 -4.63
N GLY A 90 -1.32 7.68 -5.72
CA GLY A 90 -2.25 8.80 -5.84
C GLY A 90 -3.72 8.40 -5.67
N ILE A 91 -4.14 7.31 -6.31
CA ILE A 91 -5.49 6.75 -6.15
C ILE A 91 -5.74 6.29 -4.72
N CYS A 92 -4.77 5.60 -4.09
CA CYS A 92 -4.88 5.17 -2.71
C CYS A 92 -5.08 6.36 -1.75
N ARG A 93 -4.31 7.44 -1.93
CA ARG A 93 -4.48 8.70 -1.18
C ARG A 93 -5.87 9.31 -1.39
N ALA A 94 -6.32 9.38 -2.65
CA ALA A 94 -7.63 9.92 -2.97
C ALA A 94 -8.75 9.12 -2.31
N VAL A 95 -8.72 7.78 -2.41
CA VAL A 95 -9.70 6.91 -1.74
C VAL A 95 -9.63 7.07 -0.22
N ALA A 96 -8.43 7.15 0.36
CA ALA A 96 -8.26 7.33 1.80
C ALA A 96 -8.93 8.62 2.30
N ARG A 97 -8.67 9.73 1.60
CA ARG A 97 -9.29 11.03 1.87
C ARG A 97 -10.81 10.97 1.68
N ASP A 98 -11.28 10.49 0.52
CA ASP A 98 -12.70 10.50 0.16
C ASP A 98 -13.54 9.65 1.12
N LEU A 99 -13.00 8.50 1.54
CA LEU A 99 -13.68 7.61 2.48
C LEU A 99 -13.37 7.93 3.94
N GLN A 100 -12.54 8.94 4.20
CA GLN A 100 -12.11 9.35 5.54
C GLN A 100 -11.55 8.17 6.35
N VAL A 101 -10.60 7.45 5.76
CA VAL A 101 -9.86 6.37 6.43
C VAL A 101 -8.41 6.79 6.65
N PRO A 102 -7.76 6.41 7.76
CA PRO A 102 -6.35 6.71 7.98
C PRO A 102 -5.47 6.16 6.86
N LEU A 103 -4.37 6.86 6.59
CA LEU A 103 -3.40 6.52 5.55
C LEU A 103 -1.98 6.41 6.11
N VAL A 104 -1.25 5.37 5.72
CA VAL A 104 0.21 5.30 5.83
C VAL A 104 0.83 5.40 4.43
N ASP A 105 1.55 6.48 4.16
CA ASP A 105 2.06 6.77 2.82
C ASP A 105 3.54 6.39 2.67
N HIS A 106 3.80 5.09 2.47
CA HIS A 106 5.14 4.57 2.21
C HIS A 106 5.75 5.07 0.91
N PHE A 107 4.95 5.35 -0.13
CA PHE A 107 5.49 5.81 -1.41
C PHE A 107 6.13 7.19 -1.25
N SER A 108 5.43 8.14 -0.61
CA SER A 108 6.00 9.45 -0.28
C SER A 108 7.13 9.31 0.72
N GLY A 109 6.99 8.40 1.69
CA GLY A 109 8.03 8.14 2.69
C GLY A 109 9.37 7.76 2.08
N TRP A 110 9.39 6.75 1.21
CA TRP A 110 10.60 6.29 0.53
C TRP A 110 11.09 7.27 -0.54
N THR A 111 10.18 8.00 -1.19
CA THR A 111 10.57 9.09 -2.10
C THR A 111 11.37 10.16 -1.35
N GLY A 112 10.90 10.59 -0.17
CA GLY A 112 11.62 11.58 0.64
C GLY A 112 12.96 11.08 1.18
N GLU A 113 13.11 9.79 1.46
CA GLU A 113 14.41 9.22 1.84
C GLU A 113 15.38 9.21 0.66
N GLN A 114 14.90 8.83 -0.53
CA GLN A 114 15.71 8.89 -1.75
C GLN A 114 16.16 10.31 -2.08
N GLU A 115 15.27 11.30 -1.94
CA GLU A 115 15.60 12.73 -2.12
C GLU A 115 16.64 13.23 -1.11
N ARG A 116 16.73 12.61 0.08
CA ARG A 116 17.78 12.86 1.08
C ARG A 116 19.08 12.10 0.81
N GLY A 117 19.18 11.43 -0.34
CA GLY A 117 20.38 10.70 -0.75
C GLY A 117 20.46 9.26 -0.24
N ARG A 118 19.41 8.73 0.38
CA ARG A 118 19.38 7.31 0.73
C ARG A 118 19.22 6.47 -0.53
N SER A 119 20.05 5.44 -0.68
CA SER A 119 19.80 4.40 -1.68
C SER A 119 18.70 3.48 -1.18
N LEU A 120 17.57 3.43 -1.90
CA LEU A 120 16.50 2.48 -1.60
C LEU A 120 16.91 1.04 -1.93
N GLN A 121 17.92 0.85 -2.78
CA GLN A 121 18.49 -0.47 -3.05
C GLN A 121 18.98 -1.12 -1.75
N ALA A 122 19.56 -0.36 -0.82
CA ALA A 122 20.01 -0.86 0.48
C ALA A 122 18.86 -1.33 1.39
N TRP A 123 17.62 -0.92 1.11
CA TRP A 123 16.41 -1.32 1.83
C TRP A 123 15.64 -2.45 1.16
N THR A 124 16.14 -2.98 0.04
CA THR A 124 15.46 -4.03 -0.72
C THR A 124 16.41 -5.20 -0.97
N THR A 125 15.84 -6.38 -1.24
CA THR A 125 16.62 -7.55 -1.66
C THR A 125 16.84 -7.60 -3.16
N ASP A 126 15.89 -7.07 -3.95
CA ASP A 126 15.87 -7.15 -5.41
C ASP A 126 15.39 -5.87 -6.10
N GLY A 127 15.24 -4.77 -5.35
CA GLY A 127 14.68 -3.52 -5.82
C GLY A 127 13.16 -3.40 -5.68
N CYS A 128 12.45 -4.47 -5.32
CA CYS A 128 11.02 -4.48 -5.09
C CYS A 128 10.69 -4.86 -3.64
N HIS A 129 11.27 -5.96 -3.15
CA HIS A 129 10.95 -6.53 -1.85
C HIS A 129 11.81 -5.90 -0.76
N PRO A 130 11.21 -5.31 0.30
CA PRO A 130 11.97 -4.76 1.41
C PRO A 130 12.76 -5.86 2.14
N ASN A 131 13.99 -5.54 2.55
CA ASN A 131 14.75 -6.36 3.49
C ASN A 131 14.38 -5.98 4.94
N ALA A 132 15.13 -6.47 5.92
CA ALA A 132 14.87 -6.17 7.33
C ALA A 132 14.90 -4.66 7.65
N GLU A 133 15.83 -3.89 7.08
CA GLU A 133 15.93 -2.44 7.29
C GLU A 133 14.77 -1.71 6.62
N GLY A 134 14.43 -2.09 5.38
CA GLY A 134 13.27 -1.55 4.68
C GLY A 134 11.98 -1.82 5.46
N HIS A 135 11.78 -3.05 5.94
CA HIS A 135 10.63 -3.38 6.79
C HIS A 135 10.60 -2.62 8.10
N ALA A 136 11.75 -2.33 8.71
CA ALA A 136 11.83 -1.52 9.92
C ALA A 136 11.37 -0.07 9.67
N ASP A 137 11.77 0.55 8.56
CA ASP A 137 11.27 1.87 8.15
C ASP A 137 9.76 1.84 7.90
N LEU A 138 9.25 0.83 7.18
CA LEU A 138 7.81 0.69 6.97
C LEU A 138 7.09 0.60 8.33
N ALA A 139 7.50 -0.31 9.20
CA ALA A 139 6.89 -0.49 10.53
C ALA A 139 6.92 0.80 11.35
N ALA A 140 8.03 1.54 11.35
CA ALA A 140 8.15 2.81 12.06
C ALA A 140 7.11 3.84 11.58
N ARG A 141 6.77 3.84 10.28
CA ARG A 141 5.73 4.72 9.70
C ARG A 141 4.31 4.30 10.03
N LEU A 142 4.06 3.02 10.32
CA LEU A 142 2.74 2.56 10.78
C LEU A 142 2.44 3.08 12.18
N VAL A 143 3.42 3.09 13.08
CA VAL A 143 3.23 3.34 14.51
C VAL A 143 2.48 4.65 14.81
N PRO A 144 2.83 5.82 14.24
CA PRO A 144 2.12 7.07 14.48
C PRO A 144 0.64 7.03 14.09
N VAL A 145 0.29 6.22 13.08
CA VAL A 145 -1.09 6.09 12.60
C VAL A 145 -1.85 5.06 13.41
N LEU A 146 -1.24 3.90 13.73
CA LEU A 146 -1.94 2.80 14.38
C LEU A 146 -2.06 2.96 15.89
N ALA A 147 -1.04 3.51 16.56
CA ALA A 147 -1.03 3.58 18.02
C ALA A 147 -2.22 4.37 18.62
N PRO A 148 -2.63 5.55 18.08
CA PRO A 148 -3.82 6.24 18.55
C PRO A 148 -5.11 5.43 18.33
N LEU A 149 -5.23 4.73 17.21
CA LEU A 149 -6.40 3.92 16.88
C LEU A 149 -6.53 2.71 17.81
N ALA A 150 -5.41 2.02 18.07
CA ALA A 150 -5.35 0.90 19.00
C ALA A 150 -5.72 1.33 20.43
N ARG A 151 -5.25 2.50 20.89
CA ARG A 151 -5.65 3.05 22.19
C ARG A 151 -7.15 3.33 22.27
N GLY A 152 -7.76 3.85 21.21
CA GLY A 152 -9.20 4.09 21.15
C GLY A 152 -10.04 2.81 21.28
N LEU A 153 -9.57 1.72 20.67
CA LEU A 153 -10.21 0.41 20.78
C LEU A 153 -10.18 -0.15 22.21
N LEU A 154 -9.06 0.03 22.93
CA LEU A 154 -8.89 -0.46 24.30
C LEU A 154 -9.63 0.39 25.36
N ALA A 155 -9.96 1.63 25.02
CA ALA A 155 -10.69 2.55 25.91
C ALA A 155 -12.21 2.41 25.83
N THR A 156 -12.72 1.62 24.88
CA THR A 156 -14.15 1.34 24.73
C THR A 156 -14.49 0.10 25.57
N PRO A 157 -15.36 0.21 26.59
CA PRO A 157 -15.70 -0.91 27.49
C PRO A 157 -16.40 -2.08 26.81
#